data_AF-A0A7G6W1D7-F1
#
_entry.id   AF-A0A7G6W1D7-F1
#
_cell.length_a   1.000
_cell.length_b   1.000
_cell.length_c   1.000
_cell.angle_alpha   90.00
_cell.angle_beta   90.00
_cell.angle_gamma   90.00
#
_symmetry.space_group_name_H-M   'P 1'
#
loop_
_entity.id
_entity.type
_entity.pdbx_description
1 polymer ?
#
loop_
_entity_poly.entity_id
_entity_poly.type
_entity_poly.pdbx_seq_one_letter_code
_entity_poly.pdbx_strand_id
1 'polypeptide(L)' 'MRQIRPASAEESDAADAVIVALRTARDLARKAGSPRTLDRIRQALKSAEGAKRHVAHRRTRSVAER' A
#
# COMPACT_ATOMS: atom_id res chain seq x y z
N MET A 1 -1.19 21.91 -16.84
CA MET A 1 -1.36 20.56 -16.24
C MET A 1 -0.14 20.24 -15.39
N ARG A 2 -0.29 19.76 -14.16
CA ARG A 2 0.84 19.37 -13.28
C ARG A 2 1.39 18.04 -13.77
N GLN A 3 2.70 17.95 -14.04
CA GLN A 3 3.34 16.69 -14.45
C GLN A 3 3.07 15.60 -13.41
N ILE A 4 2.38 14.54 -13.82
CA ILE A 4 2.18 13.34 -13.00
C ILE A 4 3.48 12.55 -13.12
N ARG A 5 4.27 12.48 -12.04
CA ARG A 5 5.47 11.64 -12.02
C ARG A 5 5.03 10.19 -12.26
N PRO A 6 5.56 9.49 -13.28
CA PRO A 6 5.21 8.10 -13.51
C PRO A 6 5.56 7.28 -12.27
N ALA A 7 4.71 6.31 -11.94
CA ALA A 7 5.03 5.40 -10.86
C ALA A 7 6.09 4.39 -11.32
N SER A 8 7.19 4.28 -10.56
CA SER A 8 8.20 3.27 -10.86
C SER A 8 7.67 1.88 -10.49
N ALA A 9 8.23 0.85 -11.13
CA ALA A 9 7.91 -0.53 -10.76
C ALA A 9 8.26 -0.80 -9.29
N GLU A 10 9.36 -0.23 -8.81
CA GLU A 10 9.82 -0.29 -7.41
C GLU A 10 8.80 0.27 -6.42
N GLU A 11 8.11 1.38 -6.74
CA GLU A 11 7.05 1.93 -5.87
C GLU A 11 5.86 0.97 -5.75
N SER A 12 5.55 0.23 -6.83
CA SER A 12 4.49 -0.79 -6.82
C SER A 12 4.89 -1.99 -5.98
N ASP A 13 6.10 -2.51 -6.19
CA ASP A 13 6.62 -3.68 -5.48
C ASP A 13 6.77 -3.38 -3.99
N ALA A 14 7.23 -2.18 -3.62
CA ALA A 14 7.30 -1.74 -2.24
C ALA A 14 5.92 -1.64 -1.58
N ALA A 15 4.92 -1.10 -2.29
CA ALA A 15 3.54 -1.05 -1.77
C ALA A 15 2.98 -2.46 -1.52
N ASP A 16 3.28 -3.42 -2.41
CA ASP A 16 2.89 -4.82 -2.25
C ASP A 16 3.59 -5.49 -1.07
N ALA A 17 4.91 -5.29 -0.93
CA ALA A 17 5.68 -5.80 0.19
C ALA A 17 5.14 -5.29 1.55
N VAL A 18 4.80 -4.00 1.64
CA VAL A 18 4.22 -3.41 2.85
C VAL A 18 2.86 -4.03 3.19
N ILE A 19 1.98 -4.23 2.21
CA ILE A 19 0.67 -4.86 2.44
C ILE A 19 0.84 -6.29 2.98
N VAL A 20 1.78 -7.07 2.42
CA VAL A 20 2.07 -8.43 2.88
C VAL A 20 2.59 -8.41 4.32
N ALA A 21 3.56 -7.57 4.63
CA ALA A 21 4.12 -7.44 5.98
C ALA A 21 3.05 -7.06 7.02
N LEU A 22 2.17 -6.11 6.69
CA LEU A 22 1.10 -5.68 7.58
C LEU A 22 0.03 -6.77 7.79
N ARG A 23 -0.25 -7.60 6.78
CA ARG A 23 -1.15 -8.77 6.94
C ARG A 23 -0.57 -9.78 7.92
N THR A 24 0.72 -10.09 7.79
CA THR A 24 1.43 -10.97 8.73
C THR A 24 1.42 -10.38 10.14
N ALA A 25 1.76 -9.10 10.30
CA ALA A 25 1.75 -8.41 11.58
C ALA A 25 0.36 -8.40 12.23
N ARG A 26 -0.70 -8.20 11.44
CA ARG A 26 -2.10 -8.23 11.90
C ARG A 26 -2.43 -9.58 12.54
N ASP A 27 -2.05 -10.66 11.87
CA ASP A 27 -2.37 -12.01 12.33
C ASP A 27 -1.57 -12.38 13.59
N LEU A 28 -0.33 -11.92 13.70
CA LEU A 28 0.47 -12.02 14.93
C LEU A 28 -0.12 -11.18 16.07
N ALA A 29 -0.52 -9.92 15.81
CA ALA A 29 -1.12 -9.05 16.82
C ALA A 29 -2.44 -9.61 17.36
N ARG A 30 -3.24 -10.27 16.51
CA ARG A 30 -4.44 -10.98 16.92
C ARG A 30 -4.09 -12.15 17.84
N LYS A 31 -3.13 -13.00 17.46
CA LYS A 31 -2.68 -14.15 18.26
C LYS A 31 -2.09 -13.72 19.61
N ALA A 32 -1.36 -12.61 19.63
CA ALA A 32 -0.76 -12.04 20.82
C ALA A 32 -1.76 -11.32 21.76
N GLY A 33 -3.05 -11.24 21.39
CA GLY A 33 -4.04 -10.54 22.21
C GLY A 33 -3.75 -9.05 22.36
N SER A 34 -3.18 -8.40 21.33
CA SER A 34 -2.78 -6.99 21.36
C SER A 34 -3.78 -6.10 20.58
N PRO A 35 -4.94 -5.73 21.15
CA PRO A 35 -6.04 -5.10 20.41
C PRO A 35 -5.67 -3.71 19.85
N ARG A 36 -4.95 -2.88 20.63
CA ARG A 36 -4.52 -1.55 20.18
C ARG A 36 -3.56 -1.63 19.00
N THR A 37 -2.67 -2.63 18.99
CA THR A 37 -1.73 -2.88 17.88
C THR A 37 -2.49 -3.36 16.64
N LEU A 38 -3.44 -4.29 16.83
CA LEU A 38 -4.28 -4.79 15.75
C LEU A 38 -5.04 -3.66 15.03
N ASP A 39 -5.61 -2.71 15.79
CA ASP A 39 -6.35 -1.59 15.21
C ASP A 39 -5.45 -0.62 14.43
N ARG A 40 -4.25 -0.33 14.93
CA ARG A 40 -3.25 0.46 14.19
C ARG A 40 -2.82 -0.22 12.89
N ILE A 41 -2.60 -1.53 12.92
CA ILE A 41 -2.24 -2.29 11.72
C ILE A 41 -3.37 -2.27 10.69
N ARG A 42 -4.63 -2.38 11.12
CA ARG A 42 -5.79 -2.26 10.22
C ARG A 42 -5.88 -0.89 9.54
N GLN A 43 -5.57 0.18 10.27
CA GLN A 43 -5.51 1.53 9.69
C GLN A 43 -4.35 1.65 8.70
N ALA A 44 -3.18 1.14 9.05
CA ALA A 44 -2.01 1.12 8.16
C ALA A 44 -2.28 0.34 6.86
N LEU A 45 -3.00 -0.79 6.94
CA LEU A 45 -3.40 -1.57 5.76
C LEU A 45 -4.25 -0.75 4.79
N LYS A 46 -5.26 -0.03 5.28
CA LYS A 46 -6.10 0.84 4.44
C LYS A 46 -5.27 1.91 3.73
N SER A 47 -4.29 2.47 4.44
CA SER A 47 -3.36 3.46 3.87
C SER A 47 -2.48 2.85 2.78
N ALA A 48 -1.89 1.67 3.02
CA ALA A 48 -1.02 0.99 2.06
C ALA A 48 -1.79 0.56 0.79
N GLU A 49 -3.02 0.06 0.94
CA GLU A 49 -3.90 -0.24 -0.19
C GLU A 49 -4.27 1.02 -1.00
N GLY A 50 -4.45 2.15 -0.32
CA GLY A 50 -4.61 3.45 -0.96
C GLY A 50 -3.38 3.83 -1.80
N ALA A 51 -2.18 3.72 -1.24
CA ALA A 51 -0.94 3.98 -1.94
C ALA A 51 -0.78 3.10 -3.19
N LYS A 52 -1.08 1.80 -3.10
CA LYS A 52 -1.08 0.89 -4.26
C LYS A 52 -2.06 1.36 -5.36
N ARG A 53 -3.27 1.79 -4.99
CA ARG A 53 -4.24 2.35 -5.94
C ARG A 53 -3.72 3.62 -6.61
N HIS A 54 -3.05 4.51 -5.87
CA HIS A 54 -2.43 5.71 -6.44
C HIS A 54 -1.31 5.39 -7.41
N VAL A 55 -0.44 4.42 -7.09
CA VAL A 55 0.63 3.93 -7.98
C VAL A 55 0.05 3.35 -9.27
N ALA A 56 -0.96 2.48 -9.16
CA ALA A 56 -1.63 1.90 -10.32
C ALA A 56 -2.27 2.98 -11.21
N HIS A 57 -2.98 3.94 -10.61
CA HIS A 57 -3.59 5.04 -11.34
C HIS A 57 -2.55 5.92 -12.07
N ARG A 58 -1.44 6.25 -11.40
CA ARG A 58 -0.31 6.97 -12.02
C ARG A 58 0.25 6.22 -13.22
N ARG A 59 0.46 4.90 -13.10
CA ARG A 59 1.00 4.06 -14.17
C ARG A 59 0.08 4.05 -15.39
N THR A 60 -1.23 3.84 -15.21
CA THR A 60 -2.20 3.85 -16.30
C THR A 60 -2.22 5.19 -17.04
N ARG A 61 -2.21 6.32 -16.32
CA ARG A 61 -2.22 7.65 -16.96
C ARG A 61 -0.92 7.96 -17.70
N SER A 62 0.22 7.54 -17.18
CA SER A 62 1.51 7.73 -17.86
C SER A 62 1.69 6.88 -19.12
N VAL A 63 0.99 5.74 -19.22
CA VAL A 63 1.04 4.86 -20.41
C VAL A 63 0.07 5.34 -21.49
N ALA A 64 -1.08 5.93 -21.11
CA ALA A 64 -2.08 6.44 -22.05
C ALA A 64 -1.71 7.76 -22.76
N GLU A 65 -0.66 8.45 -22.30
CA GLU A 65 -0.14 9.68 -22.93
C GLU A 65 1.04 9.41 -23.91
N ARG A 66 1.28 8.15 -24.29
CA ARG A 66 2.22 7.75 -25.36
C ARG A 66 1.47 7.17 -26.54
#